data_AF-A0A968S5L4-F1
#
_entry.id   AF-A0A968S5L4-F1
#
_cell.length_a   1.000
_cell.length_b   1.000
_cell.length_c   1.000
_cell.angle_alpha   90.00
_cell.angle_beta   90.00
_cell.angle_gamma   90.00
#
_symmetry.space_group_name_H-M   'P 1'
#
loop_
_entity.id
_entity.type
_entity.pdbx_description
1 polymer ?
#
loop_
_entity_poly.entity_id
_entity_poly.type
_entity_poly.pdbx_seq_one_letter_code
_entity_poly.pdbx_strand_id
1 'polypeptide(L)'
;MASAPCASPTSTAFQLYCIDGDSDGFCTVDGEGDMLIQAAGFNGNGGAMPAPNLGYRLGIRVYQAFAFESGGTLDTNPVGNQGLVLDPQRPLVQLTTEIDAAQDNYNNLCFRLDPVNGCN
;
A
#
# COMPACT_ATOMS: atom_id res chain seq x y z
N MET A 1 -2.31 22.95 -22.07
CA MET A 1 -3.39 21.97 -22.26
C MET A 1 -3.32 21.03 -21.07
N ALA A 2 -4.30 21.06 -20.18
CA ALA A 2 -4.28 20.25 -18.96
C ALA A 2 -4.71 18.82 -19.30
N SER A 3 -3.83 17.85 -19.08
CA SER A 3 -4.17 16.43 -19.14
C SER A 3 -5.22 16.13 -18.07
N ALA A 4 -6.17 15.24 -18.39
CA ALA A 4 -7.24 14.84 -17.49
C ALA A 4 -6.67 14.40 -16.13
N PRO A 5 -7.34 14.72 -15.00
CA PRO A 5 -6.91 14.18 -13.71
C PRO A 5 -6.91 12.65 -13.83
N CYS A 6 -5.81 12.01 -13.45
CA CYS A 6 -5.68 10.56 -13.39
C CYS A 6 -6.99 9.99 -12.82
N ALA A 7 -7.74 9.22 -13.61
CA ALA A 7 -9.03 8.72 -13.18
C ALA A 7 -8.82 7.88 -11.91
N SER A 8 -9.48 8.26 -10.82
CA SER A 8 -9.42 7.53 -9.55
C SER A 8 -9.80 6.06 -9.78
N PRO A 9 -9.02 5.09 -9.29
CA PRO A 9 -9.36 3.68 -9.36
C PRO A 9 -10.72 3.45 -8.70
N THR A 10 -11.64 2.79 -9.40
CA THR A 10 -13.01 2.50 -8.96
C THR A 10 -13.12 1.26 -8.06
N SER A 11 -11.98 0.65 -7.70
CA SER A 11 -11.89 -0.49 -6.78
C SER A 11 -11.79 0.00 -5.34
N THR A 12 -12.65 -0.50 -4.46
CA THR A 12 -12.78 -0.07 -3.06
C THR A 12 -11.78 -0.72 -2.10
N ALA A 13 -10.94 -1.66 -2.56
CA ALA A 13 -10.05 -2.40 -1.66
C ALA A 13 -8.61 -1.84 -1.64
N PHE A 14 -8.08 -1.41 -2.78
CA PHE A 14 -6.73 -0.86 -2.90
C PHE A 14 -6.71 0.05 -4.13
N GLN A 15 -6.43 1.34 -3.94
CA GLN A 15 -6.26 2.24 -5.09
C GLN A 15 -4.85 2.05 -5.64
N LEU A 16 -4.77 1.42 -6.81
CA LEU A 16 -3.54 1.28 -7.60
C LEU A 16 -3.50 2.38 -8.65
N TYR A 17 -2.45 3.19 -8.62
CA TYR A 17 -2.17 4.24 -9.59
C TYR A 17 -0.89 3.88 -10.35
N CYS A 18 -0.86 4.18 -11.64
CA CYS A 18 0.35 4.06 -12.42
C CYS A 18 0.94 5.43 -12.72
N ILE A 19 2.27 5.52 -12.68
CA ILE A 19 3.04 6.65 -13.15
C ILE A 19 3.83 6.18 -14.36
N ASP A 20 3.48 6.74 -15.51
CA ASP A 20 4.21 6.59 -16.76
C ASP A 20 5.54 7.36 -16.65
N GLY A 21 6.66 6.63 -16.64
CA GLY A 21 7.99 7.20 -16.50
C GLY A 21 8.77 7.31 -17.81
N ASP A 22 8.28 6.71 -18.89
CA ASP A 22 8.92 6.75 -20.21
C ASP A 22 8.16 7.60 -21.26
N SER A 23 7.01 8.15 -20.86
CA SER A 23 6.14 9.03 -21.63
C SER A 23 5.50 8.36 -22.85
N ASP A 24 5.29 7.05 -22.83
CA ASP A 24 4.59 6.33 -23.90
C ASP A 24 3.06 6.43 -23.81
N GLY A 25 2.53 6.93 -22.68
CA GLY A 25 1.11 7.12 -22.40
C GLY A 25 0.40 5.88 -21.85
N PHE A 26 1.15 4.81 -21.54
CA PHE A 26 0.66 3.55 -21.03
C PHE A 26 1.29 3.22 -19.67
N CYS A 27 0.83 2.12 -19.09
CA CYS A 27 1.43 1.54 -17.90
C CYS A 27 1.91 0.15 -18.28
N THR A 28 3.16 0.07 -18.68
CA THR A 28 3.78 -1.12 -19.23
C THR A 28 4.55 -1.87 -18.16
N VAL A 29 4.60 -3.18 -18.33
CA VAL A 29 5.40 -4.08 -17.47
C VAL A 29 6.64 -4.58 -18.20
N ASP A 30 6.84 -4.17 -19.46
CA ASP A 30 7.91 -4.64 -20.33
C ASP A 30 9.16 -3.73 -20.27
N GLY A 31 9.18 -2.78 -19.32
CA GLY A 31 10.24 -1.78 -19.16
C GLY A 31 10.35 -1.23 -17.74
N GLU A 32 11.50 -0.63 -17.41
CA GLU A 32 11.82 -0.12 -16.08
C GLU A 32 11.28 1.30 -15.80
N GLY A 33 10.63 1.92 -16.79
CA GLY A 33 10.17 3.31 -16.70
C GLY A 33 8.98 3.50 -15.77
N ASP A 34 8.04 2.56 -15.79
CA ASP A 34 6.74 2.75 -15.16
C ASP A 34 6.70 2.28 -13.72
N MET A 35 5.88 2.96 -12.93
CA MET A 35 5.80 2.76 -11.49
C MET A 35 4.35 2.53 -11.06
N LEU A 36 4.15 1.59 -10.14
CA LEU A 36 2.86 1.34 -9.51
C LEU A 36 2.85 1.89 -8.08
N ILE A 37 1.87 2.73 -7.79
CA ILE A 37 1.61 3.29 -6.47
C ILE A 37 0.36 2.63 -5.91
N GLN A 38 0.50 1.93 -4.79
CA GLN A 38 -0.61 1.35 -4.05
C GLN A 38 -0.87 2.18 -2.78
N ALA A 39 -2.06 2.76 -2.68
CA ALA A 39 -2.57 3.28 -1.42
C ALA A 39 -3.41 2.21 -0.71
N ALA A 40 -3.19 2.04 0.59
CA ALA A 40 -3.90 1.06 1.41
C ALA A 40 -4.25 1.64 2.79
N GLY A 41 -5.46 1.34 3.27
CA GLY A 41 -5.86 1.53 4.66
C GLY A 41 -5.98 0.17 5.35
N PHE A 42 -5.43 0.04 6.55
CA PHE A 42 -5.44 -1.23 7.30
C PHE A 42 -5.69 -1.01 8.78
N ASN A 43 -6.43 -1.95 9.38
CA ASN A 43 -6.61 -2.07 10.82
C ASN A 43 -5.96 -3.39 11.28
N GLY A 44 -5.12 -3.35 12.31
CA GLY A 44 -4.34 -4.50 12.79
C GLY A 44 -3.39 -5.14 11.79
N ASN A 45 -3.13 -6.44 11.96
CA ASN A 45 -2.21 -7.26 11.16
C ASN A 45 -2.75 -7.58 9.75
N GLY A 46 -3.17 -6.56 9.00
CA GLY A 46 -3.45 -6.67 7.57
C GLY A 46 -4.91 -6.96 7.20
N GLY A 47 -5.87 -6.78 8.13
CA GLY A 47 -7.30 -6.91 7.82
C GLY A 47 -7.85 -5.71 7.06
N ALA A 48 -8.77 -5.96 6.12
CA ALA A 48 -9.58 -4.92 5.46
C ALA A 48 -10.34 -4.11 6.51
N MET A 49 -10.41 -2.78 6.35
CA MET A 49 -10.80 -1.81 7.39
C MET A 49 -12.28 -1.98 7.84
N PRO A 50 -12.58 -2.56 9.03
CA PRO A 50 -13.96 -2.73 9.47
C PRO A 50 -14.42 -1.64 10.46
N ALA A 51 -13.48 -0.86 11.02
CA ALA A 51 -13.72 -0.05 12.21
C ALA A 51 -12.80 1.19 12.26
N PRO A 52 -13.08 2.27 11.49
CA PRO A 52 -12.29 3.51 11.52
C PRO A 52 -12.32 4.22 12.89
N ASN A 53 -13.29 3.89 13.73
CA ASN A 53 -13.45 4.42 15.08
C ASN A 53 -12.37 3.96 16.09
N LEU A 54 -11.59 2.93 15.77
CA LEU A 54 -10.50 2.42 16.62
C LEU A 54 -9.12 2.97 16.23
N GLY A 55 -9.08 3.94 15.32
CA GLY A 55 -7.85 4.33 14.63
C GLY A 55 -7.46 3.32 13.55
N TYR A 56 -6.64 3.76 12.61
CA TYR A 56 -6.23 2.96 11.46
C TYR A 56 -4.86 3.39 10.96
N ARG A 57 -4.24 2.60 10.10
CA ARG A 57 -3.00 2.96 9.44
C ARG A 57 -3.27 3.20 7.96
N LEU A 58 -2.66 4.25 7.44
CA LEU A 58 -2.58 4.51 6.00
C LEU A 58 -1.18 4.15 5.52
N GLY A 59 -1.11 3.53 4.36
CA GLY A 59 0.15 3.17 3.72
C GLY A 59 0.15 3.58 2.26
N ILE A 60 1.31 4.03 1.81
CA ILE A 60 1.64 4.19 0.39
C ILE A 60 2.82 3.27 0.11
N ARG A 61 2.71 2.46 -0.95
CA ARG A 61 3.77 1.62 -1.46
C ARG A 61 4.02 1.94 -2.92
N VAL A 62 5.30 1.98 -3.30
CA VAL A 62 5.73 2.25 -4.66
C VAL A 62 6.52 1.05 -5.17
N TYR A 63 6.13 0.53 -6.32
CA TYR A 63 6.75 -0.60 -6.99
C TYR A 63 7.17 -0.21 -8.39
N GLN A 64 8.13 -0.93 -8.97
CA GLN A 64 8.39 -0.88 -10.40
C GLN A 64 7.33 -1.73 -11.11
N ALA A 65 6.79 -1.27 -12.24
CA ALA A 65 5.74 -1.98 -12.95
C ALA A 65 6.22 -3.33 -13.53
N PHE A 66 7.46 -3.40 -14.04
CA PHE A 66 8.01 -4.64 -14.60
C PHE A 66 8.13 -5.79 -13.61
N ALA A 67 8.13 -5.51 -12.30
CA ALA A 67 8.08 -6.54 -11.28
C ALA A 67 6.89 -7.49 -11.44
N PHE A 68 5.85 -7.06 -12.15
CA PHE A 68 4.59 -7.76 -12.34
C PHE A 68 4.42 -8.31 -13.77
N GLU A 69 5.46 -8.32 -14.60
CA GLU A 69 5.44 -8.94 -15.94
C GLU A 69 4.93 -10.39 -15.87
N SER A 70 5.31 -11.12 -14.82
CA SER A 70 4.89 -12.50 -14.55
C SER A 70 3.50 -12.66 -13.91
N GLY A 71 2.78 -11.56 -13.65
CA GLY A 71 1.45 -11.58 -13.03
C GLY A 71 1.46 -11.92 -11.52
N GLY A 72 2.56 -11.63 -10.82
CA GLY A 72 2.68 -11.92 -9.39
C GLY A 72 1.83 -11.02 -8.48
N THR A 73 1.69 -11.46 -7.23
CA THR A 73 0.97 -10.70 -6.19
C THR A 73 1.90 -9.65 -5.57
N LEU A 74 1.34 -8.48 -5.23
CA LEU A 74 2.06 -7.42 -4.51
C LEU A 74 2.58 -7.93 -3.16
N ASP A 75 3.90 -7.95 -2.96
CA ASP A 75 4.47 -8.16 -1.62
C ASP A 75 4.28 -6.88 -0.80
N THR A 76 3.79 -7.07 0.41
CA THR A 76 3.46 -6.01 1.35
C THR A 76 4.52 -5.81 2.42
N ASN A 77 5.52 -6.70 2.44
CA ASN A 77 6.66 -6.63 3.33
C ASN A 77 7.71 -5.67 2.76
N PRO A 78 7.97 -4.53 3.42
CA PRO A 78 9.04 -3.64 2.99
C PRO A 78 10.37 -4.39 3.03
N VAL A 79 11.34 -3.95 2.23
CA VAL A 79 12.74 -4.41 2.26
C VAL A 79 13.36 -4.13 3.63
N GLY A 80 13.01 -4.95 4.63
CA GLY A 80 13.67 -4.95 5.93
C GLY A 80 15.15 -5.27 5.75
N ASN A 81 15.97 -4.86 6.72
CA ASN A 81 17.45 -4.95 6.77
C ASN A 81 18.07 -6.35 6.53
N GLN A 82 17.29 -7.36 6.13
CA GLN A 82 17.76 -8.65 5.64
C GLN A 82 18.10 -8.50 4.16
N GLY A 83 19.41 -8.45 3.89
CA GLY A 83 20.06 -8.02 2.65
C GLY A 83 19.34 -8.31 1.33
N LEU A 84 19.30 -7.28 0.48
CA LEU A 84 19.59 -7.25 -0.98
C LEU A 84 19.23 -8.49 -1.85
N VAL A 85 18.23 -9.27 -1.47
CA VAL A 85 17.52 -10.11 -2.43
C VAL A 85 16.64 -9.15 -3.22
N LEU A 86 17.06 -8.90 -4.46
CA LEU A 86 16.39 -8.08 -5.48
C LEU A 86 15.08 -8.78 -5.90
N ASP A 87 14.11 -8.85 -4.99
CA ASP A 87 12.75 -9.19 -5.36
C ASP A 87 12.08 -7.92 -5.88
N PRO A 88 11.88 -7.80 -7.21
CA PRO A 88 11.28 -6.60 -7.79
C PRO A 88 9.83 -6.41 -7.33
N GLN A 89 9.15 -7.46 -6.83
CA GLN A 89 7.76 -7.41 -6.35
C GLN A 89 7.63 -6.76 -4.97
N ARG A 90 8.75 -6.43 -4.33
CA ARG A 90 8.78 -5.68 -3.06
C ARG A 90 8.73 -4.18 -3.32
N PRO A 91 8.11 -3.40 -2.43
CA PRO A 91 8.02 -1.97 -2.63
C PRO A 91 9.41 -1.33 -2.49
N LEU A 92 9.78 -0.48 -3.46
CA LEU A 92 10.96 0.37 -3.41
C LEU A 92 10.87 1.37 -2.25
N VAL A 93 9.66 1.90 -2.03
CA VAL A 93 9.35 2.83 -0.96
C VAL A 93 8.06 2.40 -0.30
N GLN A 94 8.06 2.39 1.03
CA GLN A 94 6.87 2.24 1.84
C GLN A 94 6.83 3.35 2.89
N LEU A 95 5.76 4.14 2.85
CA LEU A 95 5.44 5.13 3.87
C LEU A 95 4.16 4.69 4.58
N THR A 96 4.17 4.70 5.90
CA THR A 96 2.98 4.44 6.71
C THR A 96 2.78 5.53 7.73
N THR A 97 1.52 5.91 7.96
CA THR A 97 1.13 6.83 9.01
C THR A 97 -0.01 6.24 9.81
N GLU A 98 -0.08 6.57 11.09
CA GLU A 98 -1.15 6.15 11.97
C GLU A 98 -2.14 7.30 12.14
N ILE A 99 -3.43 6.97 12.05
CA ILE A 99 -4.53 7.85 12.39
C ILE A 99 -5.14 7.31 13.68
N ASP A 100 -5.17 8.16 14.69
CA ASP A 100 -5.66 7.81 16.01
C ASP A 100 -7.19 7.73 16.07
N ALA A 101 -7.69 7.12 17.14
CA ALA A 101 -9.11 6.98 17.37
C ALA A 101 -9.72 8.33 17.79
N ALA A 102 -11.02 8.52 17.56
CA ALA A 102 -11.72 9.70 18.10
C ALA A 102 -11.70 9.72 19.65
N GLN A 103 -11.47 8.56 20.28
CA GLN A 103 -11.17 8.44 21.70
C GLN A 103 -9.90 7.62 21.89
N ASP A 104 -8.83 8.28 22.29
CA ASP A 104 -7.54 7.65 22.56
C ASP A 104 -7.59 6.94 23.90
N ASN A 105 -7.74 5.63 23.87
CA ASN A 105 -7.56 4.79 25.05
C ASN A 105 -6.72 3.57 24.70
N TYR A 106 -6.02 3.06 25.70
CA TYR A 106 -5.12 1.92 25.55
C TYR A 106 -5.83 0.69 24.95
N ASN A 107 -7.10 0.46 25.31
CA ASN A 107 -7.86 -0.68 24.79
C ASN A 107 -8.09 -0.59 23.28
N ASN A 108 -8.32 0.60 22.73
CA ASN A 108 -8.46 0.81 21.28
C ASN A 108 -7.17 0.46 20.54
N LEU A 109 -6.01 0.84 21.10
CA LEU A 109 -4.71 0.44 20.56
C LEU A 109 -4.53 -1.09 20.61
N CYS A 110 -4.88 -1.71 21.73
CA CYS A 110 -4.79 -3.16 21.91
C CYS A 110 -5.64 -3.94 20.90
N PHE A 111 -6.92 -3.59 20.77
CA PHE A 111 -7.82 -4.20 19.80
C PHE A 111 -7.38 -3.94 18.35
N ARG A 112 -6.78 -2.78 18.09
CA ARG A 112 -6.19 -2.47 16.79
C ARG A 112 -5.04 -3.43 16.49
N LEU A 113 -4.10 -3.64 17.42
CA LEU A 113 -2.90 -4.47 17.16
C LEU A 113 -3.20 -5.97 17.14
N ASP A 114 -4.06 -6.44 18.06
CA ASP A 114 -4.53 -7.82 18.12
C ASP A 114 -6.06 -7.82 18.36
N PRO A 115 -6.87 -7.93 17.30
CA PRO A 115 -8.33 -7.97 17.43
C PRO A 115 -8.86 -9.18 18.19
N VAL A 116 -8.06 -10.25 18.32
CA VAL A 116 -8.48 -11.53 18.90
C VAL A 116 -8.15 -11.59 20.39
N ASN A 117 -6.94 -11.18 20.78
CA ASN A 117 -6.48 -11.30 22.17
C ASN A 117 -6.38 -9.95 22.91
N GLY A 118 -6.39 -8.82 22.19
CA GLY A 118 -6.08 -7.51 22.77
C GLY A 118 -4.67 -7.47 23.34
N CYS A 119 -4.47 -6.75 24.45
CA CYS A 119 -3.16 -6.70 25.15
C CYS A 119 -3.02 -7.74 26.27
N ASN A 120 -3.76 -8.86 26.20
CA ASN A 120 -3.69 -9.93 27.21
C ASN A 120 -2.63 -10.98 26.90
#